data_AF-A0A7L0JXC7-F1
#
_entry.id   AF-A0A7L0JXC7-F1
#
_cell.length_a   1.000
_cell.length_b   1.000
_cell.length_c   1.000
_cell.angle_alpha   90.00
_cell.angle_beta   90.00
_cell.angle_gamma   90.00
#
_symmetry.space_group_name_H-M   'P 1'
#
loop_
_entity.id
_entity.type
_entity.pdbx_description
1 polymer ?
#
loop_
_entity_poly.entity_id
_entity_poly.type
_entity_poly.pdbx_seq_one_letter_code
_entity_poly.pdbx_strand_id
1 'polypeptide(L)' 'MDIFFIKAVSLGDLEKVLISRDGAAPGNGWFLDKIVIKHKEGKEAQEVIFPCYRYV' A
#
# COMPACT_ATOMS: atom_id res chain seq x y z
N MET A 1 0.44 -8.03 -9.85
CA MET A 1 -0.43 -7.27 -8.94
C MET A 1 -0.74 -8.20 -7.79
N ASP A 2 -0.36 -7.80 -6.60
CA ASP A 2 -0.55 -8.61 -5.39
C ASP A 2 -1.63 -7.98 -4.52
N ILE A 3 -2.40 -8.82 -3.82
CA ILE A 3 -3.50 -8.40 -2.97
C ILE A 3 -3.28 -8.98 -1.59
N PHE A 4 -3.34 -8.12 -0.57
CA PHE A 4 -3.13 -8.48 0.82
C PHE A 4 -4.33 -8.07 1.67
N PHE A 5 -4.62 -8.87 2.69
CA PHE A 5 -5.62 -8.55 3.70
C PHE A 5 -4.92 -8.35 5.04
N ILE A 6 -4.96 -7.11 5.55
CA ILE A 6 -4.27 -6.71 6.78
C ILE A 6 -5.33 -6.29 7.80
N LYS A 7 -5.24 -6.83 9.02
CA LYS A 7 -6.02 -6.32 10.15
C LYS A 7 -5.30 -5.11 10.74
N ALA A 8 -5.99 -3.99 10.86
CA ALA A 8 -5.48 -2.76 11.42
C ALA A 8 -6.54 -2.08 12.29
N VAL A 9 -6.10 -1.14 13.12
CA VAL A 9 -7.00 -0.16 13.75
C VAL A 9 -7.52 0.82 12.69
N SER A 10 -8.58 1.58 13.02
CA SER A 10 -8.95 2.73 12.22
C SER A 10 -7.79 3.74 12.24
N LEU A 11 -7.39 4.17 11.04
CA LEU A 11 -6.36 5.20 10.84
C LEU A 11 -6.99 6.54 10.41
N GLY A 12 -8.31 6.60 10.27
CA GLY A 12 -9.01 7.72 9.66
C GLY A 12 -8.61 7.91 8.20
N ASP A 13 -8.49 9.17 7.78
CA ASP A 13 -8.10 9.52 6.42
C ASP A 13 -6.62 9.19 6.16
N LEU A 14 -6.37 8.32 5.18
CA LEU A 14 -5.02 7.85 4.87
C LEU A 14 -4.25 8.89 4.05
N GLU A 15 -3.17 9.44 4.61
CA GLU A 15 -2.35 10.46 3.94
C GLU A 15 -1.06 9.93 3.30
N LYS A 16 -0.48 8.85 3.84
CA LYS A 16 0.84 8.36 3.42
C LYS A 16 0.97 6.86 3.58
N VAL A 17 1.67 6.23 2.63
CA VAL A 17 2.10 4.83 2.72
C VAL A 17 3.62 4.74 2.60
N LEU A 18 4.25 4.00 3.52
CA LEU A 18 5.66 3.66 3.46
C LEU A 18 5.80 2.21 3.00
N ILE A 19 6.55 1.99 1.93
CA ILE A 19 6.92 0.65 1.44
C ILE A 19 8.43 0.51 1.51
N SER A 20 8.86 -0.62 2.07
CA SER A 20 10.23 -1.08 2.04
C SER A 20 10.26 -2.55 1.65
N ARG A 21 11.44 -2.97 1.25
CA ARG A 21 11.77 -4.36 0.94
C ARG A 21 12.51 -4.96 2.11
N ASP A 22 12.14 -6.19 2.46
CA ASP A 22 12.89 -7.00 3.39
C ASP A 22 14.08 -7.68 2.67
N GLY A 23 15.30 -7.32 3.07
CA GLY A 23 16.50 -8.15 2.83
C GLY A 23 16.84 -8.55 1.39
N ALA A 24 16.59 -7.71 0.39
CA ALA A 24 16.86 -8.10 -1.00
C ALA A 24 18.36 -8.08 -1.37
N ALA A 25 18.82 -9.17 -1.96
CA ALA A 25 20.10 -9.21 -2.69
C ALA A 25 20.08 -8.18 -3.86
N PRO A 26 21.25 -7.66 -4.28
CA PRO A 26 21.33 -6.74 -5.41
C PRO A 26 20.65 -7.31 -6.66
N GLY A 27 19.81 -6.52 -7.33
CA GLY A 27 19.20 -6.87 -8.63
C GLY A 27 17.72 -7.30 -8.60
N ASN A 28 17.12 -7.56 -7.43
CA ASN A 28 15.73 -8.03 -7.34
C ASN A 28 14.69 -6.91 -7.16
N GLY A 29 14.98 -5.68 -7.61
CA GLY A 29 14.04 -4.55 -7.49
C GLY A 29 12.74 -4.80 -8.24
N TRP A 30 11.64 -4.35 -7.65
CA TRP A 30 10.35 -4.37 -8.32
C TRP A 30 9.88 -2.95 -8.58
N PHE A 31 9.35 -2.72 -9.78
CA PHE A 31 8.75 -1.44 -10.11
C PHE A 31 7.35 -1.38 -9.51
N LEU A 32 7.11 -0.40 -8.65
CA LEU A 32 5.81 -0.17 -8.05
C LEU A 32 5.08 0.97 -8.76
N ASP A 33 4.01 0.63 -9.45
CA ASP A 33 3.13 1.59 -10.14
C ASP A 33 2.34 2.43 -9.13
N LYS A 34 1.47 1.77 -8.35
CA LYS A 34 0.62 2.40 -7.33
C LYS A 34 0.20 1.39 -6.27
N ILE A 35 -0.26 1.90 -5.14
CA ILE A 35 -0.88 1.13 -4.06
C ILE A 35 -2.35 1.53 -4.01
N VAL A 36 -3.25 0.55 -3.91
CA VAL A 36 -4.69 0.80 -3.72
C VAL A 36 -5.07 0.20 -2.38
N ILE A 37 -5.52 1.05 -1.46
CA ILE A 37 -5.98 0.62 -0.14
C ILE A 37 -7.50 0.74 -0.11
N LYS A 38 -8.17 -0.39 0.18
CA LYS A 38 -9.61 -0.45 0.43
C LYS A 38 -9.82 -0.72 1.91
N HIS A 39 -10.48 0.19 2.61
CA HIS A 39 -10.81 0.03 4.03
C HIS A 39 -12.25 0.42 4.30
N LYS A 40 -12.73 0.09 5.50
CA LYS A 40 -14.05 0.49 5.97
C LYS A 40 -13.89 1.41 7.16
N GLU A 41 -14.46 2.59 7.07
CA GLU A 41 -14.53 3.57 8.14
C GLU A 41 -16.00 3.73 8.51
N GLY A 42 -16.39 3.27 9.71
CA GLY A 42 -17.80 3.18 10.09
C GLY A 42 -18.63 2.28 9.16
N LYS A 43 -19.63 2.85 8.48
CA LYS A 43 -20.51 2.11 7.54
C LYS A 43 -20.07 2.21 6.09
N GLU A 44 -19.11 3.06 5.78
CA GLU A 44 -18.72 3.37 4.41
C GLU A 44 -17.44 2.63 4.01
N ALA A 45 -17.39 2.17 2.77
CA ALA A 45 -16.20 1.62 2.17
C ALA A 45 -15.44 2.74 1.46
N GLN A 46 -14.16 2.90 1.78
CA GLN A 46 -13.27 3.88 1.18
C GLN A 46 -12.20 3.18 0.32
N GLU A 47 -11.80 3.85 -0.76
CA GLU A 47 -10.73 3.43 -1.64
C GLU A 47 -9.78 4.61 -1.87
N VAL A 48 -8.51 4.42 -1.55
CA VAL A 48 -7.47 5.45 -1.66
C VAL A 48 -6.34 4.92 -2.53
N ILE A 49 -5.84 5.76 -3.44
CA ILE A 49 -4.77 5.43 -4.38
C ILE A 49 -3.52 6.24 -4.01
N PHE A 50 -2.40 5.54 -3.85
CA PHE A 50 -1.07 6.13 -3.66
C PHE A 50 -0.19 5.81 -4.87
N PRO A 51 -0.07 6.72 -5.84
CA PRO A 51 0.83 6.56 -6.98
C PRO A 51 2.29 6.57 -6.51
N CYS A 52 3.13 5.73 -7.10
CA CYS A 52 4.52 5.56 -6.69
C CYS A 52 5.49 5.70 -7.87
N TYR A 53 5.23 5.00 -8.98
CA TYR A 53 6.00 5.01 -10.23
C TYR A 53 7.54 4.91 -10.08
N ARG A 54 8.01 4.07 -9.16
CA ARG A 54 9.46 3.90 -8.89
C ARG A 54 9.83 2.46 -8.55
N TYR A 55 11.11 2.13 -8.77
CA TYR A 55 11.68 0.87 -8.27
C TYR A 55 11.86 0.95 -6.75
N VAL A 56 11.37 -0.08 -6.06
CA VAL A 56 11.56 -0.33 -4.63
C VAL A 56 12.46 -1.55 -4.44
#